data_AF-H0C4D7-F1
#
_entry.id   AF-H0C4D7-F1
#
_cell.length_a   1.000
_cell.length_b   1.000
_cell.length_c   1.000
_cell.angle_alpha   90.00
_cell.angle_beta   90.00
_cell.angle_gamma   90.00
#
_symmetry.space_group_name_H-M   'P 1'
#
loop_
_entity.id
_entity.type
_entity.pdbx_description
1 polymer ?
#
loop_
_entity_poly.entity_id
_entity_poly.type
_entity_poly.pdbx_seq_one_letter_code
_entity_poly.pdbx_strand_id
1 'polypeptide(L)'
;MRGAVAVSADLNDIHVTQGQEALALYQFNTGEAKHYFCAKCGIYTFHQRRSNHHQYGVNVACIEGMSPFDFAEVPVSEGRSHPKDRADGASITAGWLRYEANPLAPGI
;
A
#
# COMPACT_ATOMS: atom_id res chain seq x y z
N MET A 1 -8.59 2.97 -6.24
CA MET A 1 -7.47 3.14 -5.28
C MET A 1 -8.02 2.83 -3.89
N ARG A 2 -7.40 1.96 -3.07
CA ARG A 2 -7.94 1.61 -1.74
C ARG A 2 -7.60 2.63 -0.63
N GLY A 3 -7.09 3.81 -1.00
CA GLY A 3 -6.88 4.96 -0.10
C GLY A 3 -5.80 4.81 0.98
N ALA A 4 -5.15 3.64 1.08
CA ALA A 4 -4.09 3.42 2.05
C ALA A 4 -2.78 4.11 1.65
N VAL A 5 -2.11 4.70 2.64
CA VAL A 5 -0.71 5.10 2.52
C VAL A 5 0.13 3.83 2.59
N ALA A 6 0.99 3.61 1.60
CA ALA A 6 1.79 2.40 1.51
C ALA A 6 3.29 2.69 1.44
N VAL A 7 4.07 2.06 2.32
CA VAL A 7 5.53 2.10 2.32
C VAL A 7 6.09 0.85 1.65
N SER A 8 7.34 0.91 1.18
CA SER A 8 8.01 -0.22 0.53
C SER A 8 8.84 -1.02 1.53
N ALA A 9 8.89 -2.32 1.32
CA ALA A 9 9.83 -3.24 1.98
C ALA A 9 10.25 -4.30 0.95
N ASP A 10 11.45 -4.87 1.10
CA ASP A 10 11.88 -5.96 0.23
C ASP A 10 11.16 -7.27 0.62
N LEU A 11 11.13 -8.26 -0.28
CA LEU A 11 10.38 -9.51 -0.03
C LEU A 11 10.80 -10.23 1.26
N ASN A 12 12.09 -10.16 1.60
CA ASN A 12 12.64 -10.83 2.77
C ASN A 12 12.45 -10.04 4.08
N ASP A 13 11.93 -8.82 4.02
CA ASP A 13 11.72 -7.99 5.20
C ASP A 13 10.33 -8.19 5.82
N ILE A 14 9.43 -8.90 5.14
CA ILE A 14 8.06 -9.15 5.62
C ILE A 14 7.83 -10.64 5.81
N HIS A 15 7.37 -10.97 7.02
CA HIS A 15 7.01 -12.33 7.39
C HIS A 15 5.60 -12.35 7.99
N VAL A 16 4.73 -13.22 7.46
CA VAL A 16 3.42 -13.49 8.06
C VAL A 16 3.63 -14.48 9.20
N THR A 17 3.57 -13.99 10.43
CA THR A 17 3.77 -14.83 11.62
C THR A 17 2.50 -15.57 12.05
N GLN A 18 1.32 -15.01 11.78
CA GLN A 18 0.01 -15.55 12.13
C GLN A 18 -1.07 -15.07 11.16
N GLY A 19 -2.22 -15.78 11.11
CA GLY A 19 -3.40 -15.36 10.34
C GLY A 19 -3.31 -15.58 8.83
N GLN A 20 -2.35 -16.40 8.37
CA GLN A 20 -2.17 -16.74 6.95
C GLN A 20 -3.45 -17.31 6.32
N GLU A 21 -4.22 -18.08 7.08
CA GLU A 21 -5.49 -18.68 6.67
C GLU A 21 -6.61 -17.65 6.47
N ALA A 22 -6.47 -16.47 7.06
CA ALA A 22 -7.41 -15.36 6.89
C ALA A 22 -6.99 -14.40 5.77
N LEU A 23 -5.78 -14.53 5.21
CA LEU A 23 -5.33 -13.69 4.09
C LEU A 23 -5.96 -14.17 2.77
N ALA A 24 -6.74 -13.28 2.15
CA ALA A 24 -7.25 -13.46 0.80
C ALA A 24 -6.31 -12.79 -0.21
N LEU A 25 -6.06 -13.49 -1.33
CA LEU A 25 -5.31 -12.99 -2.48
C LEU A 25 -6.28 -12.42 -3.52
N TYR A 26 -6.04 -11.18 -3.93
CA TYR A 26 -6.69 -10.53 -5.05
C TYR A 26 -5.68 -10.16 -6.13
N GLN A 27 -5.96 -10.60 -7.35
CA GLN A 27 -5.18 -10.32 -8.56
C GLN A 27 -6.14 -9.84 -9.66
N PHE A 28 -5.66 -8.96 -10.52
CA PHE A 28 -6.43 -8.45 -11.66
C PHE A 28 -5.52 -8.06 -12.83
N ASN A 29 -6.11 -7.78 -14.00
CA ASN A 29 -5.40 -7.42 -15.22
C ASN A 29 -4.28 -8.44 -15.54
N THR A 30 -3.01 -8.03 -15.56
CA THR A 30 -1.84 -8.89 -15.81
C THR A 30 -1.65 -10.02 -14.80
N GLY A 31 -2.29 -9.97 -13.63
CA GLY A 31 -2.08 -10.94 -12.55
C GLY A 31 -0.72 -10.84 -11.84
N GLU A 32 0.16 -9.91 -12.26
CA GLU A 32 1.50 -9.74 -11.67
C GLU A 32 1.47 -9.26 -10.22
N ALA A 33 0.68 -8.23 -9.92
CA ALA A 33 0.52 -7.75 -8.55
C ALA A 33 -0.34 -8.71 -7.73
N LYS A 34 0.10 -9.00 -6.50
CA LYS A 34 -0.61 -9.86 -5.56
C LYS A 34 -1.05 -9.05 -4.36
N HIS A 35 -2.34 -8.71 -4.29
CA HIS A 35 -2.89 -7.90 -3.20
C HIS A 35 -3.44 -8.79 -2.09
N TYR A 36 -2.94 -8.62 -0.87
CA TYR A 36 -3.39 -9.37 0.30
C TYR A 36 -4.24 -8.50 1.21
N PHE A 37 -5.35 -9.06 1.69
CA PHE A 37 -6.23 -8.44 2.67
C PHE A 37 -6.84 -9.50 3.59
N CYS A 38 -7.25 -9.11 4.79
CA CYS A 38 -7.93 -10.01 5.70
C CYS A 38 -9.36 -10.27 5.20
N ALA A 39 -9.70 -11.54 4.94
CA ALA A 39 -11.04 -11.95 4.52
C ALA A 39 -12.12 -11.73 5.60
N LYS A 40 -11.71 -11.63 6.88
CA LYS A 40 -12.63 -11.46 8.02
C LYS A 40 -13.02 -10.01 8.26
N CYS A 41 -12.05 -9.09 8.28
CA CYS A 41 -12.28 -7.66 8.57
C CYS A 41 -12.12 -6.73 7.36
N GLY A 42 -11.65 -7.23 6.22
CA GLY A 42 -11.50 -6.45 4.97
C GLY A 42 -10.25 -5.56 4.91
N ILE A 43 -9.45 -5.48 5.97
CA ILE A 43 -8.25 -4.65 6.01
C ILE A 43 -7.21 -5.12 4.98
N TYR A 44 -6.80 -4.19 4.12
CA TYR A 44 -5.66 -4.36 3.22
C TYR A 44 -4.36 -4.29 4.05
N THR A 45 -3.56 -5.35 3.99
CA THR A 45 -2.32 -5.49 4.76
C THR A 45 -1.10 -5.11 3.92
N PHE A 46 -0.81 -5.89 2.89
CA PHE A 46 0.32 -5.67 1.99
C PHE A 46 0.03 -6.21 0.59
N HIS A 47 0.86 -5.86 -0.39
CA HIS A 47 0.77 -6.41 -1.74
C HIS A 47 2.14 -6.53 -2.40
N GLN A 48 2.38 -7.61 -3.16
CA GLN A 48 3.54 -7.70 -4.04
C GLN A 48 3.33 -6.74 -5.21
N ARG A 49 4.28 -5.84 -5.45
CA ARG A 49 4.12 -4.77 -6.44
C ARG A 49 4.29 -5.32 -7.86
N ARG A 50 3.47 -4.82 -8.78
CA ARG A 50 3.70 -5.03 -10.22
C ARG A 50 4.93 -4.27 -10.72
N SER A 51 5.15 -3.03 -10.26
CA SER A 51 6.28 -2.20 -10.69
C SER A 51 7.64 -2.80 -10.35
N ASN A 52 7.76 -3.42 -9.18
CA ASN A 52 8.95 -4.14 -8.72
C ASN A 52 8.53 -5.42 -8.00
N HIS A 53 8.77 -6.57 -8.63
CA HIS A 53 8.41 -7.89 -8.09
C HIS A 53 9.19 -8.28 -6.84
N HIS A 54 10.30 -7.60 -6.55
CA HIS A 54 11.12 -7.83 -5.36
C HIS A 54 10.68 -6.99 -4.15
N GLN A 55 9.54 -6.28 -4.25
CA GLN A 55 9.06 -5.42 -3.17
C GLN A 55 7.60 -5.65 -2.85
N TYR A 56 7.32 -5.49 -1.56
CA TYR A 56 5.98 -5.29 -1.04
C TYR A 56 5.65 -3.80 -0.94
N GLY A 57 4.38 -3.46 -1.08
CA GLY A 57 3.79 -2.27 -0.49
C GLY A 57 3.02 -2.66 0.76
N VAL A 58 3.28 -2.00 1.89
CA VAL A 58 2.67 -2.28 3.20
C VAL A 58 1.80 -1.12 3.62
N ASN A 59 0.58 -1.40 4.06
CA ASN A 59 -0.29 -0.39 4.65
C ASN A 59 0.31 0.13 5.96
N VAL A 60 0.65 1.43 6.02
CA VAL A 60 1.25 2.04 7.23
C VAL A 60 0.35 1.94 8.45
N ALA A 61 -0.98 1.95 8.27
CA ALA A 61 -1.93 1.82 9.36
C ALA A 61 -1.96 0.41 9.98
N CYS A 62 -1.25 -0.56 9.39
CA CYS A 62 -1.03 -1.89 9.97
C CYS A 62 0.30 -2.01 10.72
N ILE A 63 1.10 -0.95 10.77
CA ILE A 63 2.38 -0.92 11.50
C ILE A 63 2.12 -0.30 12.87
N GLU A 64 2.54 -1.00 13.92
CA GLU A 64 2.38 -0.52 15.29
C GLU A 64 3.09 0.82 15.48
N GLY A 65 2.40 1.77 16.13
CA GLY A 65 2.92 3.13 16.38
C GLY A 65 3.02 4.01 15.13
N MET A 66 2.39 3.63 14.01
CA MET A 66 2.35 4.44 12.80
C MET A 66 0.91 4.81 12.41
N SER A 67 0.81 6.00 11.82
CA SER A 67 -0.42 6.62 11.38
C SER A 67 -0.23 7.26 10.00
N PRO A 68 -1.24 7.27 9.12
CA PRO A 68 -1.20 8.09 7.91
C PRO A 68 -0.93 9.57 8.21
N PHE A 69 -1.27 10.05 9.41
CA PHE A 69 -1.01 11.42 9.85
C PHE A 69 0.45 11.72 10.18
N ASP A 70 1.33 10.71 10.21
CA ASP A 70 2.78 10.91 10.33
C ASP A 70 3.40 11.45 9.03
N PHE A 71 2.63 11.43 7.93
CA PHE A 71 3.05 11.90 6.63
C PHE A 71 2.31 13.20 6.29
N ALA A 72 2.99 14.35 6.34
CA ALA A 72 2.38 15.64 6.04
C ALA A 72 1.73 15.69 4.64
N GLU A 73 2.39 15.08 3.65
CA GLU A 73 1.84 14.91 2.31
C GLU A 73 2.21 13.54 1.72
N VAL A 74 1.32 13.00 0.89
CA VAL A 74 1.52 11.74 0.18
C VAL A 74 1.16 11.92 -1.30
N PRO A 75 2.08 11.63 -2.24
CA PRO A 75 1.79 11.73 -3.66
C PRO A 75 0.79 10.65 -4.10
N VAL A 76 -0.11 11.03 -5.00
CA VAL A 76 -1.16 10.16 -5.54
C VAL A 76 -0.88 9.90 -7.01
N SER A 77 -0.67 8.63 -7.36
CA SER A 77 -0.51 8.21 -8.76
C SER A 77 -1.81 8.41 -9.55
N GLU A 78 -1.71 8.79 -10.82
CA GLU A 78 -2.88 9.06 -11.67
C GLU A 78 -3.81 7.86 -11.91
N GLY A 79 -3.28 6.63 -11.84
CA GLY A 79 -4.05 5.39 -11.76
C GLY A 79 -4.71 4.88 -13.05
N ARG A 80 -4.69 5.62 -14.17
CA ARG A 80 -5.23 5.16 -15.46
C ARG A 80 -4.22 4.32 -16.25
N SER A 81 -2.92 4.57 -16.10
CA SER A 81 -1.89 3.81 -16.79
C SER A 81 -0.73 3.49 -15.86
N HIS A 82 -0.43 2.20 -15.69
CA HIS A 82 0.66 1.78 -14.82
C HIS A 82 2.01 2.15 -15.46
N PRO A 83 3.04 2.54 -14.69
CA PRO A 83 4.33 2.96 -15.23
C PRO A 83 4.98 1.94 -16.19
N LYS A 84 4.89 0.63 -15.87
CA LYS A 84 5.36 -0.45 -16.78
C LYS A 84 4.68 -0.50 -18.16
N ASP A 85 3.52 0.13 -18.32
CA ASP A 85 2.79 0.15 -19.61
C ASP A 85 3.16 1.38 -20.45
N ARG A 86 4.02 2.26 -19.94
CA ARG A 86 4.46 3.48 -20.62
C ARG A 86 5.82 3.26 -21.26
N ALA A 87 6.03 3.88 -22.43
CA ALA A 87 7.29 3.78 -23.15
C ALA A 87 8.48 4.32 -22.36
N ASP A 88 8.27 5.35 -21.53
CA ASP A 88 9.29 5.99 -20.69
C ASP A 88 9.38 5.39 -19.28
N GLY A 89 8.48 4.47 -18.91
CA GLY A 89 8.42 3.90 -17.56
C GLY A 89 8.05 4.90 -16.46
N ALA A 90 7.64 6.13 -16.80
CA ALA A 90 7.51 7.21 -15.83
C ALA A 90 6.27 7.05 -14.95
N SER A 91 6.42 7.31 -13.65
CA SER A 91 5.28 7.52 -12.75
C SER A 91 4.74 8.93 -12.92
N ILE A 92 3.42 9.07 -12.97
CA ILE A 92 2.75 10.38 -13.07
C ILE A 92 1.94 10.61 -11.80
N THR A 93 2.27 11.71 -11.12
CA THR A 93 1.53 12.20 -9.95
C THR A 93 0.29 12.96 -10.42
N ALA A 94 -0.89 12.51 -10.02
CA ALA A 94 -2.14 13.24 -10.25
C ALA A 94 -2.40 14.32 -9.19
N GLY A 95 -1.83 14.18 -8.00
CA GLY A 95 -1.99 15.14 -6.92
C GLY A 95 -1.35 14.66 -5.62
N TRP A 96 -1.70 15.30 -4.52
CA TRP A 96 -1.20 15.00 -3.18
C TRP A 96 -2.35 14.94 -2.20
N LEU A 97 -2.34 13.93 -1.32
CA LEU A 97 -3.12 13.96 -0.09
C LEU A 97 -2.32 14.70 0.97
N ARG A 98 -2.97 15.60 1.71
CA ARG A 98 -2.37 16.32 2.84
C ARG A 98 -3.06 15.87 4.11
N TYR A 99 -2.27 15.44 5.09
CA TYR A 99 -2.77 14.99 6.38
C TYR A 99 -2.46 16.05 7.44
N GLU A 100 -3.45 16.32 8.28
CA GLU A 100 -3.33 17.20 9.44
C GLU A 100 -3.78 16.41 10.66
N ALA A 101 -2.85 16.14 11.57
CA ALA A 101 -3.16 15.46 12.82
C ALA A 101 -4.07 16.36 13.68
N ASN A 102 -5.11 15.78 14.26
CA ASN A 102 -5.90 16.49 15.26
C ASN A 102 -5.09 16.60 16.56
N PRO A 103 -4.70 17.81 17.02
CA PRO A 103 -3.87 17.98 18.21
C PRO A 103 -4.57 17.55 19.51
N LEU A 104 -5.89 17.36 19.48
CA LEU A 104 -6.68 16.89 20.62
C LEU A 104 -6.91 15.38 20.61
N ALA A 105 -6.50 14.67 19.55
CA ALA A 105 -6.60 13.22 19.54
C ALA A 105 -5.62 12.64 20.57
N PRO A 106 -6.04 11.68 21.41
CA PRO A 106 -5.08 10.92 22.21
C PRO A 106 -4.06 10.28 21.26
N GLY A 107 -2.78 10.34 21.61
CA GLY A 107 -1.69 9.87 20.75
C GLY A 107 -2.00 8.50 20.15
N ILE A 108 -1.90 8.41 18.82
CA ILE A 108 -1.80 7.13 18.11
C ILE A 108 -0.39 6.61 18.32
#